data_AF-A0A7V2XY49-F1
#
_entry.id   AF-A0A7V2XY49-F1
#
_cell.length_a   1.000
_cell.length_b   1.000
_cell.length_c   1.000
_cell.angle_alpha   90.00
_cell.angle_beta   90.00
_cell.angle_gamma   90.00
#
_symmetry.space_group_name_H-M   'P 1'
#
loop_
_entity.id
_entity.type
_entity.pdbx_description
1 polymer ?
#
loop_
_entity_poly.entity_id
_entity_poly.type
_entity_poly.pdbx_seq_one_letter_code
_entity_poly.pdbx_strand_id
1 'polypeptide(L)'
;VFISGISKGKGYQGVMKRHNFSGSPATHGHRHDHRAPGSIGCAFPERVFPGKKMAGRMGGEKRTIKNVKVVLVDKEKGYLVVAGAVPGNAGSVVKIFC
;
A
#
# COMPACT_ATOMS: atom_id res chain seq x y z
N VAL A 1 -3.27 18.95 -9.81
CA VAL A 1 -2.50 18.05 -10.70
C VAL A 1 -2.59 16.62 -10.18
N PHE A 2 -2.63 15.64 -11.08
CA PHE A 2 -2.56 14.22 -10.77
C PHE A 2 -1.14 13.70 -11.05
N ILE A 3 -0.61 12.91 -10.12
CA ILE A 3 0.67 12.22 -10.29
C ILE A 3 0.41 10.73 -10.20
N SER A 4 0.72 10.00 -11.27
CA SER A 4 0.59 8.54 -11.32
C SER A 4 1.95 7.89 -11.54
N GLY A 5 2.21 6.81 -10.81
CA GLY A 5 3.46 6.06 -10.87
C GLY A 5 3.29 4.67 -10.28
N ILE A 6 4.33 3.86 -10.40
CA ILE A 6 4.36 2.54 -9.77
C ILE A 6 4.75 2.72 -8.31
N SER A 7 3.89 2.27 -7.40
CA SER A 7 4.14 2.31 -5.97
C SER A 7 5.35 1.47 -5.58
N LYS A 8 6.07 1.89 -4.52
CA LYS A 8 7.21 1.14 -3.99
C LYS A 8 6.84 -0.31 -3.68
N GLY A 9 7.50 -1.24 -4.35
CA GLY A 9 7.35 -2.67 -4.10
C GLY A 9 7.82 -3.03 -2.70
N LYS A 10 7.01 -3.84 -2.00
CA LYS A 10 7.34 -4.39 -0.68
C LYS A 10 7.44 -5.93 -0.69
N GLY A 11 7.36 -6.58 -1.86
CA GLY A 11 7.40 -8.04 -1.96
C GLY A 11 6.17 -8.72 -1.34
N TYR A 12 6.32 -9.97 -0.88
CA TYR A 12 5.27 -10.69 -0.16
C TYR A 12 5.18 -10.15 1.28
N GLN A 13 3.99 -9.73 1.69
CA GLN A 13 3.75 -9.15 3.01
C GLN A 13 2.62 -9.88 3.74
N GLY A 14 2.78 -10.05 5.05
CA GLY A 14 1.74 -10.58 5.93
C GLY A 14 0.56 -9.61 6.09
N VAL A 15 -0.53 -10.11 6.67
CA VAL A 15 -1.81 -9.39 6.80
C VAL A 15 -1.71 -8.10 7.61
N MET A 16 -0.89 -8.05 8.64
CA MET A 16 -0.72 -6.85 9.46
C MET A 16 -0.16 -5.68 8.64
N LYS A 17 0.92 -5.91 7.86
CA LYS A 17 1.55 -4.84 7.07
C LYS A 17 0.81 -4.53 5.77
N ARG A 18 0.15 -5.54 5.18
CA ARG A 18 -0.60 -5.37 3.92
C ARG A 18 -1.97 -4.74 4.13
N HIS A 19 -2.66 -5.10 5.21
CA HIS A 19 -4.08 -4.77 5.45
C HIS A 19 -4.35 -4.13 6.81
N ASN A 20 -3.33 -3.79 7.60
CA ASN A 20 -3.44 -3.18 8.93
C ASN A 20 -4.27 -4.00 9.93
N PHE A 21 -4.14 -5.33 9.90
CA PHE A 21 -4.74 -6.19 10.93
C PHE A 21 -4.01 -5.99 12.27
N SER A 22 -4.76 -6.01 13.38
CA SER A 22 -4.22 -5.80 14.73
C SER A 22 -3.36 -6.96 15.25
N GLY A 23 -3.56 -8.18 14.73
CA GLY A 23 -2.91 -9.39 15.23
C GLY A 23 -3.53 -9.90 16.53
N SER A 24 -2.85 -10.83 17.19
CA SER A 24 -3.23 -11.37 18.51
C SER A 24 -2.37 -10.75 19.62
N PRO A 25 -2.85 -10.74 20.88
CA PRO A 25 -2.06 -10.34 22.04
C PRO A 25 -0.71 -11.05 22.14
N ALA A 26 0.28 -10.39 22.73
CA ALA A 26 1.62 -10.96 22.93
C ALA A 26 1.72 -11.85 24.18
N THR A 27 0.85 -11.64 25.17
CA THR A 27 0.87 -12.32 26.48
C THR A 27 -0.42 -13.12 26.71
N HIS A 28 -0.61 -13.65 27.92
CA HIS A 28 -1.79 -14.42 28.34
C HIS A 28 -2.03 -15.72 27.53
N GLY A 29 -0.95 -16.45 27.21
CA GLY A 29 -1.05 -17.81 26.65
C GLY A 29 -1.12 -17.91 25.13
N HIS A 30 -1.02 -16.80 24.39
CA HIS A 30 -0.85 -16.83 22.94
C HIS A 30 0.52 -17.39 22.56
N ARG A 31 0.55 -18.47 21.77
CA ARG A 31 1.79 -19.23 21.49
C ARG A 31 2.43 -18.87 20.16
N HIS A 32 1.67 -18.84 19.06
CA HIS A 32 2.21 -18.75 17.69
C HIS A 32 1.38 -17.90 16.71
N ASP A 33 0.38 -17.17 17.21
CA ASP A 33 -0.64 -16.54 16.38
C ASP A 33 -0.59 -14.99 16.37
N HIS A 34 0.42 -14.38 16.99
CA HIS A 34 0.54 -12.91 17.13
C HIS A 34 0.33 -12.12 15.83
N ARG A 35 0.71 -12.69 14.68
CA ARG A 35 0.59 -12.05 13.35
C ARG A 35 -0.30 -12.81 12.38
N ALA A 36 -1.07 -13.77 12.87
CA ALA A 36 -1.99 -14.58 12.07
C ALA A 36 -3.19 -13.74 11.57
N PRO A 37 -3.84 -14.16 10.47
CA PRO A 37 -5.06 -13.50 9.97
C PRO A 37 -6.30 -13.68 10.85
N GLY A 38 -6.26 -14.60 11.81
CA GLY A 38 -7.44 -15.04 12.55
C GLY A 38 -8.42 -15.79 11.64
N SER A 39 -9.72 -15.69 11.93
CA SER A 39 -10.76 -16.38 11.14
C SER A 39 -10.91 -15.79 9.73
N ILE A 40 -10.90 -16.67 8.73
CA ILE A 40 -10.98 -16.30 7.31
C ILE A 40 -12.38 -16.52 6.70
N GLY A 41 -13.29 -17.21 7.39
CA GLY A 41 -14.61 -17.58 6.87
C GLY A 41 -15.60 -17.99 7.96
N CYS A 42 -16.76 -18.50 7.54
CA CYS A 42 -17.84 -18.99 8.40
C CYS A 42 -18.27 -20.39 7.95
N ALA A 43 -19.03 -21.11 8.79
CA ALA A 43 -19.42 -22.51 8.56
C ALA A 43 -20.16 -22.69 7.23
N PHE A 44 -21.32 -22.05 7.03
CA PHE A 44 -21.97 -21.98 5.72
C PHE A 44 -21.49 -20.71 5.01
N PRO A 45 -21.05 -20.72 3.73
CA PRO A 45 -21.13 -21.78 2.71
C PRO A 45 -19.82 -22.59 2.52
N GLU A 46 -19.08 -22.88 3.60
CA GLU A 46 -17.86 -23.74 3.61
C GLU A 46 -16.73 -23.32 2.66
N ARG A 47 -16.70 -22.04 2.27
CA ARG A 47 -15.64 -21.49 1.42
C ARG A 47 -15.24 -20.10 1.85
N VAL A 48 -14.06 -19.68 1.43
CA VAL A 48 -13.62 -18.29 1.57
C VAL A 48 -14.20 -17.46 0.43
N PHE A 49 -14.80 -16.32 0.77
CA PHE A 49 -15.33 -15.39 -0.23
C PHE A 49 -14.20 -14.74 -1.05
N PRO A 50 -14.37 -14.57 -2.38
CA PRO A 50 -13.42 -13.85 -3.21
C PRO A 50 -13.18 -12.44 -2.68
N GLY A 51 -11.93 -11.98 -2.76
CA GLY A 51 -11.54 -10.66 -2.25
C GLY A 51 -11.30 -10.60 -0.74
N LYS A 52 -11.40 -11.73 -0.01
CA LYS A 52 -10.98 -11.78 1.41
C LYS A 52 -9.53 -11.34 1.54
N LYS A 53 -9.28 -10.42 2.48
CA LYS A 53 -7.95 -9.86 2.75
C LYS A 53 -7.02 -10.94 3.30
N MET A 54 -5.98 -11.26 2.55
CA MET A 54 -4.95 -12.25 2.90
C MET A 54 -3.53 -11.73 2.67
N ALA A 55 -2.53 -12.45 3.17
CA ALA A 55 -1.13 -12.20 2.88
C ALA A 55 -0.85 -12.30 1.37
N GLY A 56 0.16 -11.59 0.89
CA GLY A 56 0.50 -11.59 -0.54
C GLY A 56 1.35 -10.41 -0.96
N ARG A 57 1.53 -10.27 -2.28
CA ARG A 57 2.34 -9.20 -2.87
C ARG A 57 1.74 -7.83 -2.54
N MET A 58 2.59 -6.91 -2.08
CA MET A 58 2.22 -5.54 -1.73
C MET A 58 3.09 -4.53 -2.48
N GLY A 59 2.47 -3.49 -3.01
CA GLY A 59 3.14 -2.48 -3.82
C GLY A 59 3.49 -2.99 -5.21
N GLY A 60 4.18 -2.16 -6.01
CA GLY A 60 4.44 -2.46 -7.43
C GLY A 60 3.21 -2.29 -8.32
N GLU A 61 2.13 -1.71 -7.78
CA GLU A 61 0.90 -1.39 -8.51
C GLU A 61 0.89 0.10 -8.88
N LYS A 62 0.17 0.43 -9.97
CA LYS A 62 -0.06 1.82 -10.36
C LYS A 62 -0.91 2.53 -9.31
N ARG A 63 -0.38 3.60 -8.73
CA ARG A 63 -1.09 4.47 -7.80
C ARG A 63 -1.09 5.89 -8.35
N THR A 64 -2.23 6.56 -8.17
CA THR A 64 -2.41 7.96 -8.58
C THR A 64 -2.75 8.78 -7.34
N ILE A 65 -1.94 9.79 -7.08
CA ILE A 65 -2.21 10.78 -6.05
C ILE A 65 -2.96 11.93 -6.72
N LYS A 66 -4.12 12.24 -6.16
CA LYS A 66 -5.04 13.27 -6.65
C LYS A 66 -4.77 14.59 -5.94
N ASN A 67 -5.12 15.69 -6.60
CA ASN A 67 -5.08 17.04 -6.02
C ASN A 67 -3.71 17.45 -5.45
N VAL A 68 -2.62 17.06 -6.11
CA VAL A 68 -1.27 17.46 -5.69
C VAL A 68 -1.09 18.95 -6.00
N LYS A 69 -0.62 19.70 -4.98
CA LYS A 69 -0.27 21.12 -5.08
C LYS A 69 1.15 21.27 -5.60
N VAL A 70 1.31 22.03 -6.67
CA VAL A 70 2.62 22.45 -7.17
C VAL A 70 3.06 23.68 -6.39
N VAL A 71 4.26 23.63 -5.81
CA VAL A 71 4.83 24.71 -4.99
C VAL A 71 5.71 25.62 -5.83
N LEU A 72 6.53 25.03 -6.70
CA LEU A 72 7.48 25.77 -7.52
C LEU A 72 7.69 25.06 -8.86
N VAL A 73 7.82 25.87 -9.92
CA VAL A 73 8.14 25.43 -11.27
C VAL A 73 9.40 26.19 -11.69
N ASP A 74 10.52 25.50 -11.82
CA ASP A 74 11.75 26.09 -12.35
C ASP A 74 11.95 25.60 -13.78
N LYS A 75 11.71 26.49 -14.75
CA LYS A 75 11.84 26.18 -16.18
C LYS A 75 13.30 26.13 -16.63
N GLU A 76 14.19 26.88 -15.98
CA GLU A 76 15.60 26.95 -16.36
C GLU A 76 16.34 25.68 -15.94
N LYS A 77 16.06 25.19 -14.73
CA LYS A 77 16.67 23.96 -14.19
C LYS A 77 15.84 22.70 -14.48
N GLY A 78 14.65 22.85 -15.04
CA GLY A 78 13.81 21.74 -15.51
C GLY A 78 13.22 20.87 -14.40
N TYR A 79 12.95 21.42 -13.21
CA TYR A 79 12.34 20.65 -12.11
C TYR A 79 11.04 21.26 -11.59
N LEU A 80 10.25 20.38 -10.98
CA LEU A 80 8.96 20.68 -10.37
C LEU A 80 9.03 20.32 -8.89
N VAL A 81 8.65 21.25 -8.01
CA VAL A 81 8.49 20.98 -6.59
C VAL A 81 7.01 20.80 -6.29
N VAL A 82 6.67 19.64 -5.74
CA VAL A 82 5.29 19.27 -5.37
C VAL A 82 5.18 19.11 -3.86
N ALA A 83 4.05 19.52 -3.30
CA ALA A 83 3.76 19.32 -1.89
C ALA A 83 3.25 17.89 -1.66
N GLY A 84 3.90 17.15 -0.76
CA GLY A 84 3.49 15.82 -0.33
C GLY A 84 4.29 14.68 -0.96
N ALA A 85 3.69 13.49 -1.00
CA ALA A 85 4.35 12.27 -1.46
C ALA A 85 4.19 12.05 -2.97
N VAL A 86 5.14 11.32 -3.56
CA VAL A 86 5.11 10.86 -4.95
C VAL A 86 5.14 9.32 -4.96
N PRO A 87 4.33 8.65 -5.79
CA PRO A 87 4.32 7.19 -5.83
C PRO A 87 5.60 6.65 -6.47
N GLY A 88 6.34 5.82 -5.72
CA GLY A 88 7.48 5.06 -6.24
C GLY A 88 8.74 5.21 -5.40
N ASN A 89 9.86 4.75 -5.95
CA ASN A 89 11.19 4.97 -5.39
C ASN A 89 11.79 6.26 -5.99
N ALA A 90 12.79 6.85 -5.34
CA ALA A 90 13.58 7.91 -5.94
C ALA A 90 14.17 7.43 -7.29
N GLY A 91 14.14 8.31 -8.30
CA GLY A 91 14.57 7.98 -9.68
C GLY A 91 13.53 7.22 -10.52
N SER A 92 12.36 6.88 -9.98
CA SER A 92 11.29 6.25 -10.77
C SER A 92 10.62 7.25 -11.71
N VAL A 93 10.27 6.80 -12.91
CA VAL A 93 9.48 7.61 -13.84
C VAL A 93 8.05 7.74 -13.33
N VAL A 94 7.52 8.96 -13.34
CA VAL A 94 6.14 9.27 -12.96
C VAL A 94 5.45 10.08 -14.06
N LYS A 95 4.15 9.84 -14.22
CA LYS A 95 3.30 10.59 -15.16
C LYS A 95 2.58 11.69 -14.40
N ILE A 96 2.75 12.93 -14.88
CA ILE A 96 2.06 14.12 -14.36
C ILE A 96 1.01 14.53 -15.40
N PHE A 97 -0.24 14.72 -14.97
CA PHE A 97 -1.35 15.14 -15.84
C PHE A 97 -2.40 15.93 -15.07
N CYS A 98 -3.25 16.66 -15.79
CA CYS A 98 -4.37 17.41 -15.24
C CYS A 98 -5.67 16.62 -15.35
#